data_AF-A0A174FWT3-F1
#
_entry.id   AF-A0A174FWT3-F1
#
_cell.length_a   1.000
_cell.length_b   1.000
_cell.length_c   1.000
_cell.angle_alpha   90.00
_cell.angle_beta   90.00
_cell.angle_gamma   90.00
#
_symmetry.space_group_name_H-M   'P 1'
#
loop_
_entity.id
_entity.type
_entity.pdbx_description
1 polymer ?
#
loop_
_entity_poly.entity_id
_entity_poly.type
_entity_poly.pdbx_seq_one_letter_code
_entity_poly.pdbx_strand_id
1 'polypeptide(L)'
;MRGIRSVDRIVDLCERDLAFIWLTRGQKPKRDAFYDFKNRKLTSDVLDDLNYQFMRRLQKEGLVTLKELFIDGTKIEANANRYTFVWRGSINYHLAGLLDSIDQLFEKYNSFLQENDYGTKYELGNAQMFVIEGMDKVREVIEKNRKRKLVKHKKLSNNRIIEIGNCSPLEIRKLQNNLTLIADNEGIEFVYGKGKRKPALQQAA
;
A
#
# COMPACT_ATOMS: atom_id res chain seq x y z
N MET A 1 -9.84 22.03 28.68
CA MET A 1 -10.26 21.00 29.68
C MET A 1 -9.97 21.51 31.08
N ARG A 2 -10.79 21.16 32.09
CA ARG A 2 -10.66 21.59 33.50
C ARG A 2 -9.38 21.10 34.23
N GLY A 3 -8.48 20.38 33.56
CA GLY A 3 -7.15 20.05 34.08
C GLY A 3 -7.13 19.21 35.35
N ILE A 4 -8.12 18.33 35.56
CA ILE A 4 -8.24 17.52 36.77
C ILE A 4 -7.24 16.37 36.74
N ARG A 5 -6.35 16.30 37.74
CA ARG A 5 -5.27 15.29 37.83
C ARG A 5 -5.29 14.46 39.11
N SER A 6 -5.94 14.94 40.17
CA SER A 6 -6.01 14.23 41.46
C SER A 6 -7.13 13.19 41.45
N VAL A 7 -6.82 11.96 41.87
CA VAL A 7 -7.79 10.85 41.98
C VAL A 7 -8.92 11.21 42.94
N ASP A 8 -8.61 11.89 44.04
CA ASP A 8 -9.61 12.26 45.05
C ASP A 8 -10.64 13.22 44.49
N ARG A 9 -10.15 14.13 43.65
CA ARG A 9 -11.01 15.07 42.95
C ARG A 9 -11.85 14.37 41.89
N ILE A 10 -11.33 13.34 41.23
CA ILE A 10 -12.11 12.53 40.28
C ILE A 10 -13.22 11.78 41.02
N VAL A 11 -12.92 11.16 42.17
CA VAL A 11 -13.90 10.45 43.00
C VAL A 11 -15.02 11.39 43.44
N ASP A 12 -14.69 12.56 43.99
CA ASP A 12 -15.69 13.56 44.41
C ASP A 12 -16.57 14.02 43.24
N LEU A 13 -15.99 14.22 42.06
CA LEU A 13 -16.73 14.60 40.86
C LEU A 13 -17.66 13.48 40.36
N CYS A 14 -17.27 12.21 40.47
CA CYS A 14 -18.13 11.08 40.15
C CYS A 14 -19.38 11.00 41.04
N GLU A 15 -19.40 11.70 42.18
CA GLU A 15 -20.58 11.77 43.05
C GLU A 15 -21.44 13.02 42.83
N ARG A 16 -20.83 14.12 42.36
CA ARG A 16 -21.45 15.46 42.40
C ARG A 16 -21.64 16.11 41.03
N ASP A 17 -20.76 15.83 40.08
CA ASP A 17 -20.79 16.46 38.75
C ASP A 17 -21.55 15.57 37.76
N LEU A 18 -22.57 16.14 37.12
CA LEU A 18 -23.46 15.42 36.22
C LEU A 18 -22.71 14.76 35.04
N ALA A 19 -21.66 15.39 34.52
CA ALA A 19 -20.90 14.83 33.42
C ALA A 19 -20.09 13.60 33.85
N PHE A 20 -19.51 13.64 35.05
CA PHE A 20 -18.77 12.49 35.60
C PHE A 20 -19.71 11.35 36.00
N ILE A 21 -20.87 11.66 36.57
CA ILE A 21 -21.93 10.67 36.85
C ILE A 21 -22.39 10.00 35.55
N TRP A 22 -22.56 10.76 34.47
CA TRP A 22 -22.94 10.21 33.18
C TRP A 22 -21.83 9.31 32.60
N LEU A 23 -20.56 9.74 32.67
CA LEU A 23 -19.40 8.96 32.21
C LEU A 23 -19.26 7.63 32.97
N THR A 24 -19.51 7.62 34.28
CA THR A 24 -19.49 6.39 35.09
C THR A 24 -20.80 5.60 35.04
N ARG A 25 -21.77 6.04 34.24
CA ARG A 25 -23.11 5.43 34.14
C ARG A 25 -23.79 5.30 35.51
N GLY A 26 -23.64 6.31 36.36
CA GLY A 26 -24.18 6.35 37.71
C GLY A 26 -23.38 5.58 38.76
N GLN A 27 -22.29 4.92 38.39
CA GLN A 27 -21.41 4.25 39.35
C GLN A 27 -20.58 5.27 40.14
N LYS A 28 -20.32 4.95 41.41
CA LYS A 28 -19.49 5.77 42.33
C LYS A 28 -18.19 5.03 42.67
N PRO A 29 -17.24 4.94 41.74
CA PRO A 29 -15.98 4.25 41.95
C PRO A 29 -15.16 4.93 43.06
N LYS A 30 -14.63 4.10 43.98
CA LYS A 30 -13.75 4.56 45.06
C LYS A 30 -12.30 4.71 44.56
N ARG A 31 -11.44 5.33 45.39
CA ARG A 31 -10.02 5.57 45.11
C ARG A 31 -9.31 4.31 44.62
N ASP A 32 -9.56 3.17 45.28
CA ASP A 32 -8.90 1.89 44.98
C ASP A 32 -9.16 1.43 43.54
N ALA A 33 -10.38 1.63 43.02
CA ALA A 33 -10.70 1.27 41.64
C ALA A 33 -9.86 2.06 40.61
N PHE A 34 -9.62 3.34 40.88
CA PHE A 34 -8.77 4.18 40.03
C PHE A 34 -7.29 3.81 40.13
N TYR A 35 -6.79 3.51 41.33
CA TYR A 35 -5.41 3.08 41.51
C TYR A 35 -5.16 1.70 40.93
N ASP A 36 -6.08 0.76 41.09
CA ASP A 36 -6.01 -0.56 40.45
C ASP A 36 -6.00 -0.43 38.93
N PHE A 37 -6.85 0.43 38.37
CA PHE A 37 -6.84 0.69 36.94
C PHE A 37 -5.50 1.29 36.48
N LYS A 38 -5.03 2.35 37.14
CA LYS A 38 -3.80 3.05 36.76
C LYS A 38 -2.56 2.16 36.89
N ASN A 39 -2.49 1.34 37.93
CA ASN A 39 -1.29 0.56 38.23
C ASN A 39 -1.27 -0.82 37.57
N ARG A 40 -2.44 -1.43 37.32
CA ARG A 40 -2.53 -2.81 36.82
C ARG A 40 -3.09 -2.94 35.40
N LYS A 41 -3.91 -1.99 34.95
CA LYS A 41 -4.60 -2.06 33.64
C LYS A 41 -4.05 -1.08 32.63
N LEU A 42 -3.61 0.09 33.08
CA LEU A 42 -3.05 1.16 32.25
C LEU A 42 -1.53 1.04 32.14
N THR A 43 -1.05 -0.05 31.55
CA THR A 43 0.40 -0.25 31.30
C THR A 43 0.90 0.72 30.22
N SER A 44 2.22 0.92 30.14
CA SER A 44 2.85 1.76 29.10
C SER A 44 2.44 1.29 27.70
N ASP A 45 2.46 -0.01 27.47
CA ASP A 45 2.19 -0.59 26.16
C ASP A 45 0.74 -0.36 25.73
N VAL A 46 -0.19 -0.45 26.69
CA VAL A 46 -1.62 -0.17 26.45
C VAL A 46 -1.85 1.32 26.17
N LEU A 47 -1.15 2.21 26.87
CA LEU A 47 -1.21 3.65 26.64
C LEU A 47 -0.69 4.04 25.26
N ASP A 48 0.46 3.48 24.86
CA ASP A 48 1.05 3.73 23.56
C ASP A 48 0.14 3.22 22.44
N ASP A 49 -0.38 2.00 22.56
CA ASP A 49 -1.33 1.45 21.59
C ASP A 49 -2.61 2.29 21.48
N LEU A 50 -3.20 2.70 22.62
CA LEU A 50 -4.34 3.61 22.64
C LEU A 50 -4.03 4.94 21.94
N ASN A 51 -2.85 5.50 22.17
CA ASN A 51 -2.42 6.73 21.51
C ASN A 51 -2.30 6.53 19.99
N TYR A 52 -1.72 5.41 19.53
CA TYR A 52 -1.68 5.09 18.10
C TYR A 52 -3.06 4.92 17.49
N GLN A 53 -3.97 4.21 18.16
CA GLN A 53 -5.36 4.04 17.70
C GLN A 53 -6.07 5.40 17.61
N PHE A 54 -5.88 6.26 18.60
CA PHE A 54 -6.46 7.60 18.62
C PHE A 54 -5.94 8.46 17.46
N MET A 55 -4.62 8.49 17.25
CA MET A 55 -4.01 9.24 16.16
C MET A 55 -4.46 8.73 14.79
N ARG A 56 -4.56 7.40 14.61
CA ARG A 56 -5.13 6.80 13.38
C ARG A 56 -6.59 7.19 13.17
N ARG A 57 -7.39 7.24 14.24
CA ARG A 57 -8.79 7.66 14.13
C ARG A 57 -8.89 9.12 13.72
N LEU A 58 -8.13 10.01 14.37
CA LEU A 58 -8.10 11.43 14.00
C LEU A 58 -7.65 11.62 12.55
N GLN A 59 -6.68 10.84 12.07
CA GLN A 59 -6.25 10.85 10.68
C GLN A 59 -7.39 10.42 9.75
N LYS A 60 -8.09 9.32 10.08
CA LYS A 60 -9.20 8.80 9.28
C LYS A 60 -10.37 9.79 9.18
N GLU A 61 -10.68 10.49 10.27
CA GLU A 61 -11.71 11.54 10.31
C GLU A 61 -11.23 12.87 9.69
N GLY A 62 -9.99 12.95 9.20
CA GLY A 62 -9.44 14.15 8.56
C GLY A 62 -9.12 15.31 9.53
N LEU A 63 -9.14 15.07 10.84
CA LEU A 63 -8.89 16.08 11.86
C LEU A 63 -7.39 16.40 12.02
N VAL A 64 -6.52 15.43 11.71
CA VAL A 64 -5.06 15.61 11.74
C VAL A 64 -4.41 14.95 10.52
N THR A 65 -3.27 15.50 10.09
CA THR A 65 -2.48 14.94 9.00
C THR A 65 -1.18 14.36 9.56
N LEU A 66 -1.01 13.03 9.51
CA LEU A 66 0.21 12.35 9.97
C LEU A 66 1.36 12.35 8.94
N LYS A 67 1.30 13.23 7.93
CA LYS A 67 2.30 13.31 6.85
C LYS A 67 3.48 14.21 7.20
N GLU A 68 3.25 15.19 8.08
CA GLU A 68 4.18 16.27 8.37
C GLU A 68 4.19 16.50 9.89
N LEU A 69 5.38 16.52 10.47
CA LEU A 69 5.63 16.78 11.88
C LEU A 69 6.33 18.13 12.01
N PHE A 70 5.80 19.03 12.84
CA PHE A 70 6.42 20.33 13.11
C PHE A 70 7.02 20.32 14.52
N ILE A 71 8.35 20.44 14.62
CA ILE A 71 9.07 20.56 15.90
C ILE A 71 9.80 21.91 15.88
N ASP A 72 9.48 22.80 16.81
CA ASP A 72 10.14 24.11 16.98
C ASP A 72 10.25 24.94 15.68
N GLY A 73 9.18 24.94 14.87
CA GLY A 73 9.15 25.63 13.58
C GLY A 73 9.83 24.88 12.42
N THR A 74 10.45 23.74 12.70
CA THR A 74 11.04 22.85 11.69
C THR A 74 10.00 21.87 11.17
N LYS A 75 9.73 21.91 9.86
CA LYS A 75 8.86 20.97 9.16
C LYS A 75 9.63 19.70 8.79
N ILE A 76 9.20 18.56 9.33
CA ILE A 76 9.74 17.23 9.04
C ILE A 76 8.64 16.45 8.30
N GLU A 77 8.80 16.23 7.00
CA GLU A 77 7.85 15.43 6.22
C GLU A 77 8.28 13.96 6.23
N ALA A 78 7.32 13.03 6.36
CA ALA A 78 7.58 11.60 6.45
C ALA A 78 8.29 10.98 5.22
N ASN A 79 8.44 11.74 4.13
CA ASN A 79 9.12 11.32 2.91
C ASN A 79 9.82 12.49 2.18
N ALA A 80 10.47 13.39 2.92
CA ALA A 80 11.27 14.48 2.36
C ALA A 80 12.66 14.01 1.88
N ASN A 81 12.73 13.00 1.01
CA ASN A 81 13.99 12.73 0.32
C ASN A 81 14.26 13.89 -0.66
N ARG A 82 15.35 14.65 -0.47
CA ARG A 82 15.78 15.79 -1.30
C ARG A 82 15.78 15.48 -2.81
N TYR A 83 15.87 14.20 -3.19
CA TYR A 83 15.94 13.74 -4.57
C TYR A 83 14.61 13.24 -5.18
N THR A 84 13.50 13.16 -4.43
CA THR A 84 12.22 12.66 -4.98
C THR A 84 11.68 13.51 -6.14
N PHE A 85 11.97 14.82 -6.16
CA PHE A 85 11.54 15.72 -7.24
C PHE A 85 12.40 15.62 -8.52
N VAL A 86 13.65 15.19 -8.40
CA VAL A 86 14.61 15.17 -9.53
C VAL A 86 14.42 13.94 -10.42
N TRP A 87 14.07 12.80 -9.83
CA TRP A 87 14.02 11.52 -10.54
C TRP A 87 12.61 11.02 -10.87
N ARG A 88 11.55 11.67 -10.36
CA ARG A 88 10.16 11.21 -10.56
C ARG A 88 9.80 11.05 -12.03
N GLY A 89 10.20 11.99 -12.87
CA GLY A 89 9.94 11.88 -14.30
C GLY A 89 10.66 10.70 -14.97
N SER A 90 11.86 10.33 -14.51
CA SER A 90 12.57 9.14 -14.99
C SER A 90 11.90 7.86 -14.48
N ILE A 91 11.58 7.82 -13.19
CA ILE A 91 10.88 6.71 -12.54
C ILE A 91 9.55 6.43 -13.26
N ASN A 92 8.74 7.45 -13.49
CA ASN A 92 7.45 7.31 -14.17
C ASN A 92 7.60 6.83 -15.63
N TYR A 93 8.66 7.24 -16.32
CA TYR A 93 8.95 6.77 -17.68
C TYR A 93 9.26 5.27 -17.70
N HIS A 94 10.16 4.83 -16.82
CA HIS A 94 10.53 3.41 -16.72
C HIS A 94 9.40 2.55 -16.17
N LEU A 95 8.64 3.07 -15.20
CA LEU A 95 7.49 2.40 -14.61
C LEU A 95 6.39 2.15 -15.64
N ALA A 96 6.07 3.14 -16.48
CA ALA A 96 5.08 2.94 -17.55
C ALA A 96 5.51 1.82 -18.52
N GLY A 97 6.77 1.82 -18.96
CA GLY A 97 7.28 0.77 -19.84
C GLY A 97 7.33 -0.62 -19.18
N LEU A 98 7.64 -0.66 -17.88
CA LEU A 98 7.60 -1.91 -17.10
C LEU A 98 6.18 -2.47 -17.02
N LEU A 99 5.20 -1.63 -16.71
CA LEU A 99 3.79 -2.04 -16.62
C LEU A 99 3.25 -2.51 -17.98
N ASP A 100 3.59 -1.83 -19.08
CA ASP A 100 3.22 -2.30 -20.42
C ASP A 100 3.84 -3.68 -20.73
N SER A 101 5.07 -3.92 -20.27
CA SER A 101 5.73 -5.23 -20.42
C SER A 101 5.03 -6.32 -19.60
N ILE A 102 4.59 -5.98 -18.38
CA ILE A 102 3.85 -6.90 -17.50
C ILE A 102 2.48 -7.24 -18.11
N ASP A 103 1.78 -6.26 -18.67
CA ASP A 103 0.49 -6.45 -19.33
C ASP A 103 0.61 -7.44 -20.51
N GLN A 104 1.63 -7.24 -21.37
CA GLN A 104 1.94 -8.16 -22.46
C GLN A 104 2.30 -9.58 -21.97
N LEU A 105 2.96 -9.70 -20.83
CA LEU A 105 3.26 -11.02 -20.24
C LEU A 105 1.99 -11.71 -19.73
N PHE A 106 1.04 -10.96 -19.15
CA PHE A 106 -0.24 -11.52 -18.72
C PHE A 106 -1.10 -11.96 -19.91
N GLU A 107 -1.13 -11.19 -21.00
CA GLU A 107 -1.79 -11.61 -22.24
C GLU A 107 -1.19 -12.91 -22.78
N LYS A 108 0.16 -13.01 -22.85
CA LYS A 108 0.84 -14.24 -23.27
C LYS A 108 0.53 -15.42 -22.36
N TYR A 109 0.50 -15.21 -21.05
CA TYR A 109 0.13 -16.22 -20.06
C TYR A 109 -1.29 -16.74 -20.32
N ASN A 110 -2.25 -15.85 -20.50
CA ASN A 110 -3.64 -16.21 -20.76
C ASN A 110 -3.81 -16.94 -22.09
N SER A 111 -3.17 -16.47 -23.17
CA SER A 111 -3.19 -17.15 -24.47
C SER A 111 -2.59 -18.55 -24.37
N PHE A 112 -1.47 -18.72 -23.66
CA PHE A 112 -0.85 -20.03 -23.43
C PHE A 112 -1.80 -21.00 -22.70
N LEU A 113 -2.53 -20.52 -21.69
CA LEU A 113 -3.52 -21.34 -20.99
C LEU A 113 -4.68 -21.74 -21.90
N GLN A 114 -5.17 -20.82 -22.74
CA GLN A 114 -6.28 -21.08 -23.66
C GLN A 114 -5.91 -22.05 -24.78
N GLU A 115 -4.75 -21.87 -25.41
CA GLU A 115 -4.27 -22.72 -26.51
C GLU A 115 -4.11 -24.19 -26.10
N ASN A 116 -3.82 -24.45 -24.82
CA ASN A 116 -3.58 -25.79 -24.29
C ASN A 116 -4.72 -26.29 -23.37
N ASP A 117 -5.82 -25.54 -23.25
CA ASP A 117 -6.95 -25.80 -22.32
C ASP A 117 -6.53 -26.03 -20.85
N TYR A 118 -5.38 -25.46 -20.46
CA TYR A 118 -4.84 -25.60 -19.11
C TYR A 118 -5.63 -24.83 -18.06
N GLY A 119 -6.41 -23.82 -18.47
CA GLY A 119 -7.32 -23.11 -17.59
C GLY A 119 -8.34 -24.06 -16.95
N THR A 120 -8.95 -24.93 -17.76
CA THR A 120 -9.91 -25.93 -17.28
C THR A 120 -9.21 -27.08 -16.58
N LYS A 121 -8.12 -27.59 -17.16
CA LYS A 121 -7.40 -28.76 -16.65
C LYS A 121 -6.81 -28.57 -15.25
N TYR A 122 -6.32 -27.36 -14.95
CA TYR A 122 -5.65 -27.04 -13.69
C TYR A 122 -6.42 -26.02 -12.83
N GLU A 123 -7.67 -25.72 -13.19
CA GLU A 123 -8.52 -24.73 -12.50
C GLU A 123 -7.85 -23.34 -12.37
N LEU A 124 -7.13 -22.94 -13.42
CA LEU A 124 -6.39 -21.68 -13.47
C LEU A 124 -7.22 -20.60 -14.15
N GLY A 125 -7.42 -19.47 -13.47
CA GLY A 125 -8.06 -18.29 -14.03
C GLY A 125 -7.10 -17.39 -14.82
N ASN A 126 -7.67 -16.52 -15.65
CA ASN A 126 -6.91 -15.50 -16.37
C ASN A 126 -6.28 -14.49 -15.40
N ALA A 127 -5.07 -14.04 -15.73
CA ALA A 127 -4.38 -12.95 -15.05
C ALA A 127 -4.69 -11.61 -15.74
N GLN A 128 -5.02 -10.58 -14.97
CA GLN A 128 -5.18 -9.22 -15.48
C GLN A 128 -4.64 -8.21 -14.47
N MET A 129 -3.96 -7.19 -14.97
CA MET A 129 -3.47 -6.09 -14.16
C MET A 129 -4.55 -5.02 -14.00
N PHE A 130 -4.83 -4.58 -12.77
CA PHE A 130 -5.69 -3.43 -12.49
C PHE A 130 -4.84 -2.22 -12.12
N VAL A 131 -4.83 -1.22 -13.00
CA VAL A 131 -4.20 0.08 -12.72
C VAL A 131 -5.27 1.05 -12.24
N ILE A 132 -5.10 1.59 -11.04
CA ILE A 132 -6.18 2.32 -10.33
C ILE A 132 -6.27 3.77 -10.79
N GLU A 133 -5.17 4.53 -10.85
CA GLU A 133 -5.24 5.92 -11.28
C GLU A 133 -3.91 6.48 -11.81
N GLY A 134 -4.00 7.39 -12.79
CA GLY A 134 -2.90 8.28 -13.18
C GLY A 134 -2.01 7.80 -14.31
N MET A 135 -2.13 6.54 -14.73
CA MET A 135 -1.32 5.96 -15.81
C MET A 135 -1.65 6.53 -17.18
N ASP A 136 -2.93 6.75 -17.52
CA ASP A 136 -3.32 7.28 -18.84
C ASP A 136 -2.69 8.64 -19.12
N LYS A 137 -2.63 9.52 -18.12
CA LYS A 137 -1.97 10.82 -18.26
C LYS A 137 -0.45 10.66 -18.38
N VAL A 138 0.16 9.67 -17.73
CA VAL A 138 1.60 9.39 -17.88
C VAL A 138 1.89 8.83 -19.27
N ARG A 139 1.07 7.90 -19.78
CA ARG A 139 1.12 7.40 -21.16
C ARG A 139 0.99 8.54 -22.16
N GLU A 140 -0.02 9.40 -22.01
CA GLU A 140 -0.25 10.55 -22.87
C GLU A 140 0.94 11.53 -22.87
N VAL A 141 1.51 11.81 -21.68
CA VAL A 141 2.71 12.67 -21.58
C VAL A 141 3.94 12.00 -22.19
N ILE A 142 4.12 10.68 -22.06
CA ILE A 142 5.20 9.93 -22.71
C ILE A 142 5.07 10.01 -24.24
N GLU A 143 3.87 9.79 -24.78
CA GLU A 143 3.62 9.89 -26.22
C GLU A 143 3.86 11.30 -26.75
N LYS A 144 3.33 12.33 -26.08
CA LYS A 144 3.61 13.73 -26.42
C LYS A 144 5.11 14.04 -26.33
N ASN A 145 5.81 13.44 -25.36
CA ASN A 145 7.27 13.56 -25.23
C ASN A 145 8.07 12.76 -26.27
N ARG A 146 7.50 11.73 -26.92
CA ARG A 146 8.10 11.06 -28.09
C ARG A 146 7.92 11.93 -29.34
N LYS A 147 6.69 12.43 -29.57
CA LYS A 147 6.37 13.32 -30.69
C LYS A 147 7.19 14.61 -30.65
N ARG A 148 7.41 15.23 -29.48
CA ARG A 148 8.21 16.46 -29.37
C ARG A 148 9.68 16.30 -29.79
N LYS A 149 10.27 15.09 -29.74
CA LYS A 149 11.66 14.89 -30.20
C LYS A 149 11.82 15.20 -31.68
N LEU A 150 10.74 15.06 -32.44
CA LEU A 150 10.67 15.39 -33.86
C LEU A 150 10.51 16.90 -34.11
N VAL A 151 9.89 17.63 -33.17
CA VAL A 151 9.44 19.04 -33.36
C VAL A 151 10.21 20.05 -32.47
N LYS A 152 11.22 19.61 -31.70
CA LYS A 152 12.07 20.43 -30.80
C LYS A 152 11.31 21.33 -29.80
N HIS A 153 10.09 20.98 -29.40
CA HIS A 153 9.35 21.71 -28.36
C HIS A 153 9.83 21.42 -26.92
N LYS A 154 9.48 22.33 -26.00
CA LYS A 154 9.78 22.23 -24.56
C LYS A 154 9.23 20.94 -23.96
N LYS A 155 10.02 20.30 -23.08
CA LYS A 155 9.66 19.03 -22.41
C LYS A 155 8.41 19.21 -21.54
N LEU A 156 7.44 18.31 -21.71
CA LEU A 156 6.30 18.21 -20.79
C LEU A 156 6.72 17.41 -19.56
N SER A 157 6.38 17.92 -18.38
CA SER A 157 6.64 17.24 -17.11
C SER A 157 5.73 16.02 -16.97
N ASN A 158 6.30 14.89 -16.57
CA ASN A 158 5.57 13.65 -16.27
C ASN A 158 5.61 13.31 -14.77
N ASN A 159 5.79 14.30 -13.89
CA ASN A 159 5.98 14.12 -12.45
C ASN A 159 4.69 13.75 -11.66
N ARG A 160 3.70 13.13 -12.30
CA ARG A 160 2.45 12.77 -11.62
C ARG A 160 2.67 11.61 -10.64
N ILE A 161 1.90 11.56 -9.56
CA ILE A 161 1.85 10.36 -8.70
C ILE A 161 1.02 9.31 -9.45
N ILE A 162 1.53 8.08 -9.52
CA ILE A 162 0.87 6.93 -10.14
C ILE A 162 0.49 5.98 -9.00
N GLU A 163 -0.78 5.61 -8.93
CA GLU A 163 -1.27 4.62 -7.96
C GLU A 163 -1.53 3.30 -8.68
N ILE A 164 -0.82 2.27 -8.25
CA ILE A 164 -0.89 0.91 -8.80
C ILE A 164 -1.65 0.06 -7.79
N GLY A 165 -2.68 -0.65 -8.25
CA GLY A 165 -3.49 -1.51 -7.40
C GLY A 165 -2.87 -2.89 -7.21
N ASN A 166 -3.14 -3.77 -8.18
CA ASN A 166 -2.89 -5.20 -8.06
C ASN A 166 -1.79 -5.64 -9.03
N CYS A 167 -0.57 -5.16 -8.78
CA CYS A 167 0.63 -5.72 -9.39
C CYS A 167 1.66 -5.94 -8.29
N SER A 168 1.31 -6.82 -7.34
CA SER A 168 2.23 -7.20 -6.28
C SER A 168 3.22 -8.25 -6.79
N PRO A 169 4.47 -8.24 -6.30
CA PRO A 169 5.41 -9.33 -6.56
C PRO A 169 4.87 -10.72 -6.20
N LEU A 170 3.90 -10.79 -5.27
CA LEU A 170 3.25 -12.03 -4.85
C LEU A 170 2.34 -12.60 -5.95
N GLU A 171 1.59 -11.76 -6.66
CA GLU A 171 0.75 -12.18 -7.78
C GLU A 171 1.61 -12.72 -8.93
N ILE A 172 2.70 -12.03 -9.28
CA ILE A 172 3.64 -12.49 -10.30
C ILE A 172 4.24 -13.84 -9.90
N ARG A 173 4.62 -14.01 -8.63
CA ARG A 173 5.13 -15.28 -8.10
C ARG A 173 4.09 -16.39 -8.15
N LYS A 174 2.81 -16.08 -7.90
CA LYS A 174 1.71 -17.03 -8.04
C LYS A 174 1.60 -17.53 -9.49
N LEU A 175 1.68 -16.64 -10.47
CA LEU A 175 1.66 -17.03 -11.90
C LEU A 175 2.87 -17.89 -12.27
N GLN A 176 4.05 -17.58 -11.75
CA GLN A 176 5.25 -18.40 -11.94
C GLN A 176 5.07 -19.81 -11.36
N ASN A 177 4.47 -19.92 -10.17
CA ASN A 177 4.15 -21.21 -9.55
C ASN A 177 3.15 -22.02 -10.39
N ASN A 178 2.15 -21.35 -10.98
CA ASN A 178 1.22 -22.02 -11.89
C ASN A 178 1.93 -22.58 -13.14
N LEU A 179 2.87 -21.81 -13.72
CA LEU A 179 3.62 -22.28 -14.89
C LEU A 179 4.56 -23.45 -14.56
N THR A 180 5.19 -23.43 -13.38
CA THR A 180 6.03 -24.55 -12.93
C THR A 180 5.20 -25.80 -12.65
N LEU A 181 4.03 -25.65 -12.03
CA LEU A 181 3.06 -26.75 -11.87
C LEU A 181 2.69 -27.39 -13.22
N ILE A 182 2.38 -26.58 -14.23
CA ILE A 182 2.09 -27.08 -15.59
C ILE A 182 3.31 -27.79 -16.16
N ALA A 183 4.50 -27.21 -16.02
CA ALA A 183 5.74 -27.81 -16.53
C ALA A 183 5.98 -29.21 -15.93
N ASP A 184 5.81 -29.35 -14.61
CA ASP A 184 6.03 -30.60 -13.89
C ASP A 184 5.00 -31.66 -14.29
N ASN A 185 3.72 -31.30 -14.40
CA ASN A 185 2.64 -32.23 -14.74
C ASN A 185 2.65 -32.66 -16.21
N GLU A 186 3.09 -31.79 -17.12
CA GLU A 186 3.17 -32.08 -18.57
C GLU A 186 4.55 -32.64 -18.98
N GLY A 187 5.50 -32.77 -18.05
CA GLY A 187 6.86 -33.23 -18.32
C GLY A 187 7.68 -32.29 -19.20
N ILE A 188 7.43 -30.97 -19.11
CA ILE A 188 8.12 -29.96 -19.90
C ILE A 188 9.45 -29.60 -19.24
N GLU A 189 10.54 -30.15 -19.74
CA GLU A 189 11.88 -29.81 -19.25
C GLU A 189 12.36 -28.44 -19.73
N PHE A 190 12.76 -27.58 -18.78
CA PHE A 190 13.38 -26.30 -19.10
C PHE A 190 14.83 -26.49 -19.49
N VAL A 191 15.21 -25.85 -20.60
CA VAL A 191 16.51 -26.06 -21.22
C VAL A 191 17.37 -24.82 -21.07
N TYR A 192 18.56 -24.99 -20.50
CA TYR A 192 19.52 -23.90 -20.28
C TYR A 192 20.74 -24.04 -21.19
N GLY A 193 21.28 -22.92 -21.67
CA GLY A 193 22.47 -22.85 -22.54
C GLY A 193 22.21 -22.30 -23.94
N LYS A 194 23.27 -21.79 -24.59
CA LYS A 194 23.19 -21.25 -25.97
C LYS A 194 22.96 -22.38 -26.98
N GLY A 195 22.10 -22.13 -27.97
CA GLY A 195 21.84 -23.06 -29.09
C GLY A 195 20.83 -24.16 -28.82
N LYS A 196 20.29 -24.28 -27.60
CA LYS A 196 19.25 -25.26 -27.28
C LYS A 196 17.84 -24.71 -27.57
N ARG A 197 16.98 -25.55 -28.14
CA ARG A 197 15.58 -25.19 -28.43
C ARG A 197 14.77 -25.21 -27.14
N LYS A 198 14.35 -24.03 -26.69
CA LYS A 198 13.49 -23.87 -25.52
C LYS A 198 12.09 -24.44 -25.81
N PRO A 199 11.42 -25.12 -24.87
CA PRO A 199 10.00 -25.46 -24.98
C PRO A 199 9.14 -24.20 -25.05
N ALA A 200 7.91 -24.31 -25.58
CA ALA A 200 7.00 -23.18 -25.78
C ALA A 200 6.79 -22.36 -24.47
N LEU A 201 6.62 -23.07 -23.35
CA LEU A 201 6.49 -22.49 -22.02
C LEU A 201 7.71 -21.65 -21.59
N GLN A 202 8.92 -22.04 -22.00
CA GLN A 202 10.16 -21.31 -21.70
C GLN A 202 10.50 -20.26 -22.78
N GLN A 203 9.87 -20.31 -23.96
CA GLN A 203 9.96 -19.24 -24.96
C GLN A 203 9.03 -18.07 -24.61
N ALA A 204 7.93 -18.36 -23.90
CA ALA A 204 6.97 -17.37 -23.45
C ALA A 204 7.42 -16.60 -22.18
N ALA A 205 8.42 -17.12 -21.46
CA ALA A 205 9.04 -16.53 -20.27
C ALA A 205 10.27 -15.66 -20.59
#